data_AF-A0A098LA43-F1
#
_entry.id   AF-A0A098LA43-F1
#
_cell.length_a   1.000
_cell.length_b   1.000
_cell.length_c   1.000
_cell.angle_alpha   90.00
_cell.angle_beta   90.00
_cell.angle_gamma   90.00
#
_symmetry.space_group_name_H-M   'P 1'
#
loop_
_entity.id
_entity.type
_entity.pdbx_description
1 polymer ?
#
loop_
_entity_poly.entity_id
_entity_poly.type
_entity_poly.pdbx_seq_one_letter_code
_entity_poly.pdbx_strand_id
1 'polypeptide(L)'
;MRTIYLLFALVVISSCSKKGIITMNVLEPSVVRVHPSIKRFGVINRTLPAQKTKPLDDLEKLLTLEGINMDKEGAEASITALQNELAGDRFNLVFIEKNDLKTLGAGVFPNSLPLQTVSQLCQTYQVDAILSLEFFDTDTKLAVNVANTTISTPLGNVPGIVHNATLNTLVKTGWRIYDPMGSLVIMDECHLDRSFVSHSQGVNPMEAVKALVNRKEVVTRLGRESGTIYANRLLPYWTRVSRDYYIRGNNALKIATRKARAGNWDGAAEIWKNESSNSDPKIAGRAAYNYAIIHEINGDLDSAMKWAQKAYEDYNVKLALKYTRILRSRMARAQALEQ
;
A
#
# COMPACT_ATOMS: atom_id res chain seq x y z
N MET A 1 -56.97 -48.49 25.76
CA MET A 1 -57.24 -47.62 24.59
C MET A 1 -56.59 -46.27 24.88
N ARG A 2 -55.33 -46.07 24.47
CA ARG A 2 -54.91 -45.25 23.32
C ARG A 2 -55.44 -43.81 23.36
N THR A 3 -54.67 -42.92 24.00
CA THR A 3 -54.65 -41.49 23.68
C THR A 3 -53.19 -41.10 23.50
N ILE A 4 -52.84 -40.88 22.23
CA ILE A 4 -51.50 -40.58 21.74
C ILE A 4 -51.26 -39.08 21.98
N TYR A 5 -50.24 -38.75 22.78
CA TYR A 5 -49.71 -37.39 22.88
C TYR A 5 -48.92 -37.10 21.59
N LEU A 6 -49.51 -36.28 20.71
CA LEU A 6 -48.87 -35.79 19.49
C LEU A 6 -47.94 -34.63 19.86
N LEU A 7 -46.68 -34.96 20.12
CA LEU A 7 -45.60 -34.01 20.35
C LEU A 7 -45.24 -33.36 18.99
N PHE A 8 -45.80 -32.18 18.73
CA PHE A 8 -45.48 -31.41 17.51
C PHE A 8 -44.09 -30.78 17.68
N ALA A 9 -43.04 -31.55 17.34
CA ALA A 9 -41.69 -31.05 17.25
C ALA A 9 -41.61 -30.08 16.05
N LEU A 10 -41.70 -28.79 16.32
CA LEU A 10 -41.50 -27.71 15.36
C LEU A 10 -40.01 -27.70 14.97
N VAL A 11 -39.64 -28.56 14.02
CA VAL A 11 -38.31 -28.53 13.40
C VAL A 11 -38.24 -27.27 12.55
N VAL A 12 -37.76 -26.18 13.15
CA VAL A 12 -37.35 -24.98 12.40
C VAL A 12 -36.11 -25.36 11.61
N ILE A 13 -36.32 -25.85 10.38
CA ILE A 13 -35.24 -26.06 9.41
C ILE A 13 -34.72 -24.66 9.03
N SER A 14 -33.74 -24.18 9.80
CA SER A 14 -32.96 -23.01 9.46
C SER A 14 -32.16 -23.32 8.19
N SER A 15 -32.77 -23.02 7.04
CA SER A 15 -32.12 -23.10 5.72
C SER A 15 -31.02 -22.05 5.65
N CYS A 16 -29.86 -22.36 6.23
CA CYS A 16 -28.65 -21.57 6.08
C CYS A 16 -28.30 -21.60 4.59
N SER A 17 -28.54 -20.48 3.91
CA SER A 17 -28.19 -20.33 2.50
C SER A 17 -26.68 -20.53 2.37
N LYS A 18 -26.22 -21.61 1.73
CA LYS A 18 -24.80 -21.76 1.39
C LYS A 18 -24.42 -20.64 0.43
N LYS A 19 -23.40 -19.88 0.80
CA LYS A 19 -22.83 -18.76 0.04
C LYS A 19 -21.46 -19.19 -0.49
N GLY A 20 -21.08 -18.61 -1.62
CA GLY A 20 -19.71 -18.65 -2.13
C GLY A 20 -19.07 -17.28 -2.00
N ILE A 21 -17.76 -17.23 -2.13
CA ILE A 21 -16.99 -16.00 -2.21
C ILE A 21 -16.49 -15.84 -3.64
N ILE A 22 -16.63 -14.63 -4.17
CA ILE A 22 -16.02 -14.19 -5.41
C ILE A 22 -15.05 -13.06 -5.12
N THR A 23 -13.91 -13.03 -5.81
CA THR A 23 -12.93 -11.95 -5.69
C THR A 23 -12.81 -11.18 -6.99
N MET A 24 -12.70 -9.87 -6.91
CA MET A 24 -12.48 -8.99 -8.06
C MET A 24 -11.49 -7.89 -7.71
N ASN A 25 -10.82 -7.33 -8.71
CA ASN A 25 -9.98 -6.14 -8.55
C ASN A 25 -10.83 -4.90 -8.74
N VAL A 26 -10.64 -3.90 -7.88
CA VAL A 26 -11.37 -2.63 -7.94
C VAL A 26 -10.37 -1.49 -7.86
N LEU A 27 -10.58 -0.48 -8.68
CA LEU A 27 -9.79 0.75 -8.63
C LEU A 27 -10.32 1.61 -7.48
N GLU A 28 -9.41 2.02 -6.61
CA GLU A 28 -9.67 2.92 -5.48
C GLU A 28 -8.91 4.24 -5.69
N PRO A 29 -9.45 5.38 -5.22
CA PRO A 29 -8.77 6.66 -5.28
C PRO A 29 -7.50 6.68 -4.46
N SER A 30 -6.62 7.62 -4.80
CA SER A 30 -5.39 7.87 -4.06
C SER A 30 -5.69 8.15 -2.57
N VAL A 31 -4.75 7.74 -1.72
CA VAL A 31 -4.83 7.96 -0.27
C VAL A 31 -4.80 9.46 0.04
N VAL A 32 -3.92 10.18 -0.65
CA VAL A 32 -3.81 11.64 -0.59
C VAL A 32 -4.63 12.22 -1.73
N ARG A 33 -5.68 12.97 -1.37
CA ARG A 33 -6.55 13.63 -2.34
C ARG A 33 -5.91 14.94 -2.79
N VAL A 34 -5.48 14.97 -4.04
CA VAL A 34 -4.90 16.17 -4.65
C VAL A 34 -5.98 16.83 -5.51
N HIS A 35 -6.23 18.13 -5.30
CA HIS A 35 -7.25 18.86 -6.06
C HIS A 35 -6.97 18.82 -7.58
N PRO A 36 -7.99 18.74 -8.47
CA PRO A 36 -7.80 18.62 -9.92
C PRO A 36 -7.03 19.78 -10.57
N SER A 37 -7.04 20.95 -9.93
CA SER A 37 -6.29 22.12 -10.40
C SER A 37 -4.77 21.97 -10.24
N ILE A 38 -4.30 21.06 -9.38
CA ILE A 38 -2.87 20.82 -9.17
C ILE A 38 -2.41 19.80 -10.20
N LYS A 39 -1.68 20.31 -11.20
CA LYS A 39 -1.09 19.51 -12.28
C LYS A 39 0.43 19.54 -12.26
N ARG A 40 1.03 20.55 -11.63
CA ARG A 40 2.48 20.77 -11.61
C ARG A 40 2.99 20.76 -10.18
N PHE A 41 3.84 19.80 -9.85
CA PHE A 41 4.55 19.78 -8.56
C PHE A 41 5.99 20.26 -8.73
N GLY A 42 6.41 21.18 -7.87
CA GLY A 42 7.83 21.44 -7.62
C GLY A 42 8.37 20.41 -6.64
N VAL A 43 9.40 19.67 -7.00
CA VAL A 43 10.03 18.67 -6.13
C VAL A 43 11.30 19.26 -5.52
N ILE A 44 11.36 19.34 -4.20
CA ILE A 44 12.53 19.84 -3.46
C ILE A 44 13.15 18.75 -2.59
N ASN A 45 14.48 18.81 -2.49
CA ASN A 45 15.25 18.04 -1.51
C ASN A 45 15.72 18.96 -0.39
N ARG A 46 15.18 18.80 0.83
CA ARG A 46 15.61 19.57 2.00
C ARG A 46 16.63 18.83 2.86
N THR A 47 17.13 17.66 2.45
CA THR A 47 18.02 16.86 3.29
C THR A 47 19.43 17.45 3.38
N LEU A 48 19.96 17.54 4.59
CA LEU A 48 21.42 17.58 4.84
C LEU A 48 21.86 16.26 5.47
N PRO A 49 23.04 15.75 5.10
CA PRO A 49 23.65 14.66 5.85
C PRO A 49 23.82 15.05 7.32
N ALA A 50 23.48 14.15 8.23
CA ALA A 50 23.61 14.39 9.66
C ALA A 50 25.09 14.54 10.04
N GLN A 51 25.44 15.62 10.76
CA GLN A 51 26.75 15.73 11.41
C GLN A 51 26.65 15.08 12.80
N LYS A 52 27.24 13.89 12.98
CA LYS A 52 27.34 13.22 14.29
C LYS A 52 28.65 13.63 14.96
N THR A 53 28.59 14.24 16.14
CA THR A 53 29.73 14.85 16.87
C THR A 53 30.23 14.02 18.06
N LYS A 54 29.85 12.75 18.20
CA LYS A 54 30.26 11.92 19.35
C LYS A 54 31.68 11.35 19.19
N PRO A 55 32.41 11.10 20.30
CA PRO A 55 33.58 10.25 20.27
C PRO A 55 33.14 8.81 19.95
N LEU A 56 33.67 8.26 18.87
CA LEU A 56 33.30 6.95 18.31
C LEU A 56 34.54 6.04 18.27
N ASP A 57 34.35 4.73 18.45
CA ASP A 57 35.40 3.74 18.16
C ASP A 57 35.66 3.67 16.64
N ASP A 58 36.80 3.12 16.21
CA ASP A 58 37.24 3.12 14.81
C ASP A 58 36.24 2.41 13.88
N LEU A 59 35.56 1.38 14.39
CA LEU A 59 34.49 0.69 13.68
C LEU A 59 33.25 1.58 13.51
N GLU A 60 32.84 2.30 14.56
CA GLU A 60 31.70 3.20 14.52
C GLU A 60 31.99 4.44 13.67
N LYS A 61 33.24 4.95 13.67
CA LYS A 61 33.68 6.02 12.78
C LYS A 61 33.55 5.61 11.31
N LEU A 62 34.02 4.42 10.95
CA LEU A 62 33.89 3.87 9.59
C LEU A 62 32.42 3.82 9.18
N LEU A 63 31.56 3.23 10.02
CA LEU A 63 30.12 3.12 9.74
C LEU A 63 29.45 4.49 9.60
N THR A 64 29.86 5.47 10.39
CA THR A 64 29.31 6.84 10.40
C THR A 64 29.71 7.63 9.16
N LEU A 65 30.99 7.59 8.78
CA LEU A 65 31.50 8.28 7.58
C LEU A 65 30.86 7.72 6.31
N GLU A 66 30.71 6.40 6.22
CA GLU A 66 29.98 5.77 5.11
C GLU A 66 28.51 6.22 5.11
N GLY A 67 27.85 6.24 6.27
CA GLY A 67 26.46 6.66 6.41
C GLY A 67 26.17 8.06 5.84
N ILE A 68 27.05 9.04 6.09
CA ILE A 68 26.89 10.42 5.59
C ILE A 68 26.80 10.48 4.06
N ASN A 69 27.68 9.74 3.36
CA ASN A 69 27.65 9.70 1.89
C ASN A 69 26.42 8.92 1.39
N MET A 70 26.04 7.87 2.10
CA MET A 70 24.89 7.04 1.76
C MET A 70 23.55 7.78 1.94
N ASP A 71 23.44 8.69 2.91
CA ASP A 71 22.24 9.51 3.11
C ASP A 71 21.95 10.41 1.91
N LYS A 72 23.01 11.01 1.34
CA LYS A 72 22.88 11.84 0.14
C LYS A 72 22.37 11.02 -1.04
N GLU A 73 23.02 9.88 -1.31
CA GLU A 73 22.69 9.02 -2.44
C GLU A 73 21.32 8.35 -2.27
N GLY A 74 20.98 7.98 -1.03
CA GLY A 74 19.66 7.46 -0.67
C GLY A 74 18.56 8.47 -0.89
N ALA A 75 18.76 9.73 -0.48
CA ALA A 75 17.82 10.83 -0.71
C ALA A 75 17.61 11.12 -2.21
N GLU A 76 18.69 11.15 -2.99
CA GLU A 76 18.63 11.31 -4.45
C GLU A 76 17.87 10.15 -5.10
N ALA A 77 18.12 8.92 -4.66
CA ALA A 77 17.41 7.73 -5.13
C ALA A 77 15.91 7.75 -4.76
N SER A 78 15.57 8.22 -3.56
CA SER A 78 14.18 8.43 -3.13
C SER A 78 13.44 9.41 -4.04
N ILE A 79 14.02 10.57 -4.32
CA ILE A 79 13.40 11.59 -5.18
C ILE A 79 13.25 11.07 -6.60
N THR A 80 14.30 10.43 -7.14
CA THR A 80 14.27 9.86 -8.49
C THR A 80 13.19 8.78 -8.60
N ALA A 81 13.05 7.92 -7.60
CA ALA A 81 12.03 6.87 -7.57
C ALA A 81 10.62 7.45 -7.56
N LEU A 82 10.39 8.47 -6.73
CA LEU A 82 9.13 9.17 -6.68
C LEU A 82 8.80 9.81 -8.02
N GLN A 83 9.78 10.45 -8.66
CA GLN A 83 9.59 11.08 -9.96
C GLN A 83 9.22 10.06 -11.02
N ASN A 84 9.92 8.93 -11.08
CA ASN A 84 9.64 7.87 -12.03
C ASN A 84 8.26 7.24 -11.81
N GLU A 85 7.83 7.10 -10.57
CA GLU A 85 6.53 6.52 -10.24
C GLU A 85 5.37 7.45 -10.61
N LEU A 86 5.56 8.75 -10.45
CA LEU A 86 4.57 9.77 -10.83
C LEU A 86 4.68 10.19 -12.31
N ALA A 87 5.76 9.80 -13.01
CA ALA A 87 5.99 10.14 -14.40
C ALA A 87 4.98 9.43 -15.31
N GLY A 88 4.30 10.21 -16.16
CA GLY A 88 3.28 9.68 -17.07
C GLY A 88 1.89 9.52 -16.45
N ASP A 89 1.73 9.85 -15.16
CA ASP A 89 0.41 10.04 -14.55
C ASP A 89 -0.07 11.51 -14.71
N ARG A 90 -1.12 11.93 -13.99
CA ARG A 90 -1.73 13.26 -14.12
C ARG A 90 -0.80 14.44 -13.76
N PHE A 91 0.40 14.19 -13.23
CA PHE A 91 1.29 15.20 -12.67
C PHE A 91 2.53 15.46 -13.54
N ASN A 92 2.86 16.74 -13.72
CA ASN A 92 4.13 17.21 -14.26
C ASN A 92 5.05 17.63 -13.12
N LEU A 93 6.26 17.09 -13.07
CA LEU A 93 7.19 17.36 -11.98
C LEU A 93 8.32 18.29 -12.45
N VAL A 94 8.63 19.31 -11.64
CA VAL A 94 9.73 20.24 -11.85
C VAL A 94 10.70 20.12 -10.69
N PHE A 95 11.94 19.74 -10.93
CA PHE A 95 12.95 19.69 -9.87
C PHE A 95 13.43 21.10 -9.51
N ILE A 96 13.50 21.38 -8.21
CA ILE A 96 13.94 22.67 -7.68
C ILE A 96 15.16 22.46 -6.80
N GLU A 97 16.32 22.85 -7.31
CA GLU A 97 17.55 22.82 -6.55
C GLU A 97 17.68 24.09 -5.69
N LYS A 98 17.53 23.95 -4.37
CA LYS A 98 17.54 25.05 -3.41
C LYS A 98 18.36 24.67 -2.17
N ASN A 99 19.62 25.10 -2.15
CA ASN A 99 20.58 24.73 -1.10
C ASN A 99 20.36 25.43 0.25
N ASP A 100 19.63 26.54 0.27
CA ASP A 100 19.28 27.37 1.44
C ASP A 100 18.08 26.84 2.26
N LEU A 101 17.31 25.90 1.73
CA LEU A 101 16.10 25.35 2.39
C LEU A 101 16.36 24.06 3.17
N LYS A 102 17.63 23.66 3.30
CA LYS A 102 17.96 22.37 3.88
C LYS A 102 17.83 22.35 5.41
N THR A 103 17.51 21.17 5.93
CA THR A 103 17.22 20.90 7.34
C THR A 103 18.28 19.96 7.89
N LEU A 104 18.67 20.16 9.16
CA LEU A 104 19.62 19.27 9.82
C LEU A 104 19.00 17.87 9.95
N GLY A 105 19.67 16.86 9.37
CA GLY A 105 19.23 15.47 9.32
C GLY A 105 19.28 14.72 10.66
N ALA A 106 18.86 15.33 11.77
CA ALA A 106 18.85 14.66 13.09
C ALA A 106 17.73 13.60 13.23
N GLY A 107 17.14 13.12 12.12
CA GLY A 107 16.01 12.19 12.12
C GLY A 107 14.71 12.76 12.71
N VAL A 108 14.62 14.08 12.86
CA VAL A 108 13.43 14.80 13.36
C VAL A 108 12.75 15.51 12.20
N PHE A 109 11.42 15.43 12.15
CA PHE A 109 10.64 16.13 11.13
C PHE A 109 10.81 17.64 11.30
N PRO A 110 11.33 18.36 10.29
CA PRO A 110 11.56 19.79 10.40
C PRO A 110 10.24 20.59 10.40
N ASN A 111 10.33 21.81 10.95
CA ASN A 111 9.25 22.79 10.82
C ASN A 111 8.86 22.98 9.36
N SER A 112 7.56 23.23 9.14
CA SER A 112 7.01 23.53 7.84
C SER A 112 7.63 24.78 7.23
N LEU A 113 7.75 24.78 5.90
CA LEU A 113 8.10 25.99 5.18
C LEU A 113 7.01 27.06 5.42
N PRO A 114 7.38 28.31 5.69
CA PRO A 114 6.42 29.41 5.76
C PRO A 114 5.64 29.53 4.45
N LEU A 115 4.35 29.88 4.53
CA LEU A 115 3.49 30.06 3.36
C LEU A 115 4.08 31.02 2.32
N GLN A 116 4.74 32.10 2.77
CA GLN A 116 5.40 33.06 1.88
C GLN A 116 6.49 32.38 1.04
N THR A 117 7.32 31.53 1.66
CA THR A 117 8.36 30.77 0.96
C THR A 117 7.76 29.79 -0.03
N VAL A 118 6.73 29.04 0.35
CA VAL A 118 6.03 28.11 -0.56
C VAL A 118 5.43 28.87 -1.74
N SER A 119 4.75 29.99 -1.49
CA SER A 119 4.13 30.80 -2.53
C SER A 119 5.16 31.37 -3.51
N GLN A 120 6.31 31.83 -3.01
CA GLN A 120 7.42 32.31 -3.83
C GLN A 120 8.00 31.19 -4.70
N LEU A 121 8.18 29.98 -4.16
CA LEU A 121 8.63 28.82 -4.95
C LEU A 121 7.63 28.49 -6.06
N CYS A 122 6.34 28.40 -5.74
CA CYS A 122 5.29 28.12 -6.71
C CYS A 122 5.26 29.15 -7.84
N GLN A 123 5.35 30.44 -7.51
CA GLN A 123 5.39 31.52 -8.52
C GLN A 123 6.66 31.48 -9.37
N THR A 124 7.83 31.32 -8.74
CA THR A 124 9.13 31.35 -9.44
C THR A 124 9.27 30.19 -10.41
N TYR A 125 8.89 28.98 -10.01
CA TYR A 125 9.04 27.76 -10.80
C TYR A 125 7.79 27.39 -11.59
N GLN A 126 6.73 28.21 -11.51
CA GLN A 126 5.45 28.01 -12.19
C GLN A 126 4.85 26.63 -11.90
N VAL A 127 4.78 26.28 -10.62
CA VAL A 127 4.21 25.02 -10.11
C VAL A 127 3.04 25.33 -9.18
N ASP A 128 2.10 24.39 -9.09
CA ASP A 128 0.86 24.57 -8.33
C ASP A 128 1.06 24.23 -6.84
N ALA A 129 1.94 23.26 -6.57
CA ALA A 129 2.22 22.77 -5.22
C ALA A 129 3.69 22.31 -5.10
N ILE A 130 4.19 22.18 -3.87
CA ILE A 130 5.55 21.72 -3.58
C ILE A 130 5.52 20.36 -2.90
N LEU A 131 6.22 19.37 -3.47
CA LEU A 131 6.48 18.08 -2.87
C LEU A 131 7.92 18.08 -2.32
N SER A 132 8.04 17.86 -1.01
CA SER A 132 9.32 17.99 -0.31
C SER A 132 9.74 16.68 0.33
N LEU A 133 10.99 16.26 0.06
CA LEU A 133 11.71 15.33 0.94
C LEU A 133 12.29 16.15 2.09
N GLU A 134 11.71 16.00 3.27
CA GLU A 134 11.93 16.83 4.46
C GLU A 134 13.12 16.37 5.30
N PHE A 135 13.34 15.06 5.36
CA PHE A 135 14.56 14.46 5.92
C PHE A 135 14.80 13.08 5.31
N PHE A 136 16.06 12.65 5.34
CA PHE A 136 16.52 11.29 5.03
C PHE A 136 17.64 10.98 6.03
N ASP A 137 17.48 9.92 6.81
CA ASP A 137 18.43 9.52 7.85
C ASP A 137 18.63 8.01 7.84
N THR A 138 19.88 7.58 7.82
CA THR A 138 20.26 6.17 7.95
C THR A 138 20.80 5.90 9.35
N ASP A 139 20.08 5.07 10.11
CA ASP A 139 20.56 4.49 11.36
C ASP A 139 21.11 3.09 11.10
N THR A 140 22.31 2.81 11.59
CA THR A 140 22.98 1.52 11.44
C THR A 140 23.34 0.98 12.80
N LYS A 141 22.82 -0.20 13.14
CA LYS A 141 23.13 -0.90 14.39
C LYS A 141 23.92 -2.17 14.09
N LEU A 142 25.15 -2.21 14.59
CA LEU A 142 26.04 -3.36 14.47
C LEU A 142 25.96 -4.23 15.73
N ALA A 143 25.83 -5.53 15.54
CA ALA A 143 26.04 -6.54 16.57
C ALA A 143 27.14 -7.51 16.10
N VAL A 144 28.16 -7.74 16.93
CA VAL A 144 29.23 -8.71 16.64
C VAL A 144 29.22 -9.79 17.71
N ASN A 145 29.17 -11.05 17.29
CA ASN A 145 29.20 -12.21 18.17
C ASN A 145 30.37 -13.14 17.78
N VAL A 146 30.96 -13.82 18.76
CA VAL A 146 32.02 -14.80 18.53
C VAL A 146 31.43 -16.20 18.47
N ALA A 147 31.85 -17.00 17.50
CA ALA A 147 31.48 -18.41 17.37
C ALA A 147 32.72 -19.28 17.20
N ASN A 148 32.66 -20.50 17.72
CA ASN A 148 33.71 -21.50 17.47
C ASN A 148 33.58 -22.02 16.04
N THR A 149 34.71 -22.23 15.38
CA THR A 149 34.79 -22.80 14.03
C THR A 149 35.95 -23.80 13.95
N THR A 150 36.08 -24.46 12.82
CA THR A 150 37.20 -25.36 12.53
C THR A 150 37.96 -24.84 11.32
N ILE A 151 39.25 -24.62 11.49
CA ILE A 151 40.14 -24.12 10.43
C ILE A 151 40.84 -25.33 9.82
N SER A 152 40.68 -25.52 8.50
CA SER A 152 41.37 -26.57 7.78
C SER A 152 42.80 -26.15 7.45
N THR A 153 43.79 -26.95 7.89
CA THR A 153 45.20 -26.73 7.60
C THR A 153 45.78 -27.97 6.89
N PRO A 154 46.92 -27.85 6.17
CA PRO A 154 47.58 -29.01 5.54
C PRO A 154 47.96 -30.14 6.52
N LEU A 155 48.00 -29.83 7.83
CA LEU A 155 48.34 -30.77 8.90
C LEU A 155 47.10 -31.30 9.66
N GLY A 156 45.88 -30.90 9.25
CA GLY A 156 44.63 -31.29 9.88
C GLY A 156 43.73 -30.12 10.27
N ASN A 157 42.59 -30.44 10.86
CA ASN A 157 41.59 -29.46 11.29
C ASN A 157 41.90 -29.01 12.73
N VAL A 158 42.00 -27.69 12.95
CA VAL A 158 42.24 -27.10 14.28
C VAL A 158 41.05 -26.24 14.74
N PRO A 159 40.75 -26.19 16.05
CA PRO A 159 39.75 -25.26 16.57
C PRO A 159 40.15 -23.81 16.28
N GLY A 160 39.18 -23.01 15.86
CA GLY A 160 39.34 -21.57 15.64
C GLY A 160 38.13 -20.81 16.15
N ILE A 161 38.23 -19.48 16.04
CA ILE A 161 37.10 -18.58 16.31
C ILE A 161 36.77 -17.80 15.04
N VAL A 162 35.50 -17.46 14.88
CA VAL A 162 35.01 -16.55 13.84
C VAL A 162 34.15 -15.48 14.48
N HIS A 163 34.21 -14.29 13.93
CA HIS A 163 33.36 -13.17 14.32
C HIS A 163 32.20 -13.05 13.33
N ASN A 164 30.98 -13.21 13.83
CA ASN A 164 29.75 -13.01 13.07
C ASN A 164 29.28 -11.57 13.28
N ALA A 165 29.18 -10.79 12.20
CA ALA A 165 28.61 -9.45 12.24
C ALA A 165 27.18 -9.47 11.68
N THR A 166 26.25 -8.89 12.44
CA THR A 166 24.88 -8.61 12.02
C THR A 166 24.71 -7.10 11.99
N LEU A 167 24.34 -6.57 10.84
CA LEU A 167 24.12 -5.15 10.63
C LEU A 167 22.64 -4.91 10.32
N ASN A 168 21.96 -4.17 11.18
CA ASN A 168 20.61 -3.69 10.94
C ASN A 168 20.69 -2.25 10.43
N THR A 169 20.30 -2.05 9.17
CA THR A 169 20.24 -0.74 8.51
C THR A 169 18.78 -0.29 8.49
N LEU A 170 18.49 0.87 9.05
CA LEU A 170 17.19 1.51 9.07
C LEU A 170 17.28 2.86 8.32
N VAL A 171 16.53 3.00 7.25
CA VAL A 171 16.34 4.25 6.52
C VAL A 171 15.02 4.87 6.95
N LYS A 172 15.07 6.13 7.37
CA LYS A 172 13.91 6.94 7.73
C LYS A 172 13.77 8.08 6.74
N THR A 173 12.56 8.31 6.25
CA THR A 173 12.26 9.42 5.33
C THR A 173 11.01 10.17 5.75
N GLY A 174 11.04 11.50 5.64
CA GLY A 174 9.88 12.36 5.84
C GLY A 174 9.49 13.06 4.55
N TRP A 175 8.21 13.03 4.21
CA TRP A 175 7.68 13.68 3.02
C TRP A 175 6.55 14.63 3.39
N ARG A 176 6.45 15.73 2.65
CA ARG A 176 5.38 16.71 2.82
C ARG A 176 4.95 17.30 1.49
N ILE A 177 3.65 17.56 1.34
CA ILE A 177 3.09 18.32 0.21
C ILE A 177 2.56 19.65 0.73
N TYR A 178 2.97 20.73 0.08
CA TYR A 178 2.49 22.08 0.33
C TYR A 178 1.60 22.57 -0.80
N ASP A 179 0.43 23.07 -0.44
CA ASP A 179 -0.51 23.72 -1.36
C ASP A 179 -0.70 25.18 -0.89
N PRO A 180 -0.14 26.18 -1.59
CA PRO A 180 -0.26 27.56 -1.18
C PRO A 180 -1.69 28.11 -1.33
N MET A 181 -2.51 27.49 -2.18
CA MET A 181 -3.90 27.92 -2.47
C MET A 181 -4.94 27.09 -1.70
N GLY A 182 -4.52 26.00 -1.07
CA GLY A 182 -5.37 25.11 -0.29
C GLY A 182 -5.88 25.75 1.00
N SER A 183 -6.96 25.16 1.55
CA SER A 183 -7.49 25.56 2.87
C SER A 183 -6.49 25.33 4.01
N LEU A 184 -5.55 24.39 3.81
CA LEU A 184 -4.41 24.14 4.66
C LEU A 184 -3.15 24.18 3.80
N VAL A 185 -2.11 24.85 4.30
CA VAL A 185 -0.83 24.97 3.60
C VAL A 185 -0.14 23.60 3.46
N ILE A 186 -0.35 22.69 4.42
CA ILE A 186 0.15 21.32 4.38
C ILE A 186 -0.99 20.40 3.95
N MET A 187 -0.85 19.80 2.78
CA MET A 187 -1.82 18.86 2.21
C MET A 187 -1.61 17.45 2.76
N ASP A 188 -0.35 17.01 2.86
CA ASP A 188 0.03 15.70 3.38
C ASP A 188 1.37 15.78 4.09
N GLU A 189 1.54 14.93 5.10
CA GLU A 189 2.78 14.72 5.82
C GLU A 189 2.90 13.23 6.15
N CYS A 190 4.04 12.62 5.81
CA CYS A 190 4.23 11.19 5.96
C CYS A 190 5.63 10.83 6.44
N HIS A 191 5.67 9.95 7.44
CA HIS A 191 6.89 9.33 7.97
C HIS A 191 6.97 7.89 7.48
N LEU A 192 8.11 7.49 6.92
CA LEU A 192 8.35 6.13 6.43
C LEU A 192 9.65 5.58 7.00
N ASP A 193 9.59 4.34 7.49
CA ASP A 193 10.71 3.57 8.01
C ASP A 193 10.90 2.29 7.19
N ARG A 194 12.14 2.02 6.77
CA ARG A 194 12.50 0.81 6.04
C ARG A 194 13.77 0.21 6.61
N SER A 195 13.74 -1.08 6.91
CA SER A 195 14.90 -1.78 7.47
C SER A 195 15.39 -2.93 6.60
N PHE A 196 16.67 -3.22 6.71
CA PHE A 196 17.32 -4.38 6.10
C PHE A 196 18.39 -4.94 7.03
N VAL A 197 18.45 -6.26 7.16
CA VAL A 197 19.44 -6.94 8.00
C VAL A 197 20.42 -7.70 7.11
N SER A 198 21.70 -7.37 7.23
CA SER A 198 22.80 -8.08 6.57
C SER A 198 23.65 -8.84 7.58
N HIS A 199 24.20 -9.96 7.15
CA HIS A 199 25.04 -10.84 7.97
C HIS A 199 26.36 -11.11 7.24
N SER A 200 27.44 -11.20 7.99
CA SER A 200 28.77 -11.54 7.48
C SER A 200 29.61 -12.23 8.55
N GLN A 201 30.74 -12.79 8.13
CA GLN A 201 31.71 -13.44 9.00
C GLN A 201 33.11 -12.92 8.69
N GLY A 202 33.97 -12.88 9.69
CA GLY A 202 35.37 -12.50 9.53
C GLY A 202 36.26 -13.07 10.62
N VAL A 203 37.56 -13.07 10.34
CA VAL A 203 38.60 -13.56 11.28
C VAL A 203 38.80 -12.64 12.48
N ASN A 204 38.32 -11.39 12.40
CA ASN A 204 38.23 -10.43 13.49
C ASN A 204 37.00 -9.52 13.26
N PRO A 205 36.57 -8.70 14.24
CA PRO A 205 35.39 -7.83 14.09
C PRO A 205 35.47 -6.86 12.90
N MET A 206 36.66 -6.31 12.63
CA MET A 206 36.87 -5.36 11.53
C MET A 206 36.66 -6.03 10.16
N GLU A 207 37.25 -7.22 9.96
CA GLU A 207 37.10 -7.99 8.72
C GLU A 207 35.67 -8.52 8.56
N ALA A 208 34.99 -8.86 9.66
CA ALA A 208 33.57 -9.23 9.60
C ALA A 208 32.73 -8.04 9.11
N VAL A 209 32.99 -6.82 9.59
CA VAL A 209 32.26 -5.63 9.14
C VAL A 209 32.62 -5.23 7.71
N LYS A 210 33.89 -5.27 7.30
CA LYS A 210 34.28 -5.00 5.91
C LYS A 210 33.67 -6.00 4.92
N ALA A 211 33.43 -7.25 5.37
CA ALA A 211 32.75 -8.26 4.58
C ALA A 211 31.25 -7.98 4.38
N LEU A 212 30.66 -6.98 5.05
CA LEU A 212 29.32 -6.47 4.74
C LEU A 212 29.38 -5.66 3.43
N VAL A 213 29.40 -6.37 2.32
CA VAL A 213 29.37 -5.77 0.97
C VAL A 213 28.04 -5.07 0.72
N ASN A 214 28.03 -4.13 -0.23
CA ASN A 214 26.83 -3.51 -0.81
C ASN A 214 25.96 -2.69 0.16
N ARG A 215 26.52 -2.18 1.27
CA ARG A 215 25.78 -1.28 2.18
C ARG A 215 25.13 -0.12 1.43
N LYS A 216 25.89 0.54 0.55
CA LYS A 216 25.43 1.68 -0.27
C LYS A 216 24.24 1.30 -1.14
N GLU A 217 24.29 0.13 -1.77
CA GLU A 217 23.20 -0.40 -2.57
C GLU A 217 21.96 -0.67 -1.73
N VAL A 218 22.14 -1.20 -0.51
CA VAL A 218 21.03 -1.39 0.45
C VAL A 218 20.35 -0.06 0.77
N VAL A 219 21.10 0.97 1.18
CA VAL A 219 20.50 2.28 1.51
C VAL A 219 19.84 2.91 0.29
N THR A 220 20.48 2.84 -0.89
CA THR A 220 19.91 3.33 -2.16
C THR A 220 18.60 2.60 -2.51
N ARG A 221 18.55 1.27 -2.32
CA ARG A 221 17.34 0.48 -2.53
C ARG A 221 16.23 0.85 -1.55
N LEU A 222 16.54 0.94 -0.26
CA LEU A 222 15.56 1.35 0.76
C LEU A 222 15.06 2.78 0.50
N GLY A 223 15.93 3.69 0.05
CA GLY A 223 15.55 5.03 -0.38
C GLY A 223 14.59 5.01 -1.58
N ARG A 224 14.91 4.23 -2.62
CA ARG A 224 14.02 4.03 -3.78
C ARG A 224 12.64 3.51 -3.35
N GLU A 225 12.61 2.50 -2.49
CA GLU A 225 11.36 1.95 -1.95
C GLU A 225 10.54 3.00 -1.19
N SER A 226 11.18 3.85 -0.36
CA SER A 226 10.49 4.94 0.33
C SER A 226 9.89 5.97 -0.63
N GLY A 227 10.61 6.34 -1.70
CA GLY A 227 10.11 7.24 -2.73
C GLY A 227 8.92 6.68 -3.50
N THR A 228 9.02 5.42 -3.94
CA THR A 228 7.92 4.71 -4.62
C THR A 228 6.69 4.56 -3.71
N ILE A 229 6.88 4.24 -2.43
CA ILE A 229 5.77 4.14 -1.47
C ILE A 229 5.07 5.48 -1.31
N TYR A 230 5.83 6.57 -1.18
CA TYR A 230 5.22 7.89 -1.02
C TYR A 230 4.47 8.32 -2.29
N ALA A 231 5.06 8.12 -3.47
CA ALA A 231 4.41 8.39 -4.76
C ALA A 231 3.09 7.64 -4.91
N ASN A 232 3.05 6.35 -4.58
CA ASN A 232 1.84 5.52 -4.66
C ASN A 232 0.68 6.02 -3.78
N ARG A 233 0.94 6.87 -2.77
CA ARG A 233 -0.13 7.51 -1.98
C ARG A 233 -0.91 8.55 -2.78
N LEU A 234 -0.29 9.10 -3.83
CA LEU A 234 -0.86 10.10 -4.74
C LEU A 234 -1.55 9.48 -5.94
N LEU A 235 -1.35 8.18 -6.16
CA LEU A 235 -1.88 7.44 -7.31
C LEU A 235 -3.12 6.61 -6.92
N PRO A 236 -4.10 6.46 -7.83
CA PRO A 236 -5.11 5.42 -7.71
C PRO A 236 -4.48 4.02 -7.62
N TYR A 237 -5.11 3.11 -6.89
CA TYR A 237 -4.58 1.76 -6.70
C TYR A 237 -5.64 0.68 -6.89
N TRP A 238 -5.20 -0.45 -7.45
CA TRP A 238 -6.04 -1.64 -7.56
C TRP A 238 -6.00 -2.44 -6.26
N THR A 239 -7.16 -2.71 -5.69
CA THR A 239 -7.28 -3.59 -4.53
C THR A 239 -8.20 -4.77 -4.81
N ARG A 240 -7.86 -5.92 -4.24
CA ARG A 240 -8.67 -7.13 -4.36
C ARG A 240 -9.74 -7.13 -3.29
N VAL A 241 -10.99 -7.17 -3.71
CA VAL A 241 -12.14 -7.25 -2.80
C VAL A 241 -12.92 -8.53 -3.01
N SER A 242 -13.64 -8.93 -1.97
CA SER A 242 -14.46 -10.13 -1.96
C SER A 242 -15.95 -9.78 -1.85
N ARG A 243 -16.81 -10.55 -2.51
CA ARG A 243 -18.26 -10.50 -2.37
C ARG A 243 -18.80 -11.88 -2.02
N ASP A 244 -19.77 -11.92 -1.11
CA ASP A 244 -20.60 -13.10 -0.95
C ASP A 244 -21.58 -13.17 -2.11
N TYR A 245 -21.80 -14.36 -2.67
CA TYR A 245 -22.86 -14.63 -3.65
C TYR A 245 -23.59 -15.94 -3.36
N TYR A 246 -24.82 -16.07 -3.83
CA TYR A 246 -25.63 -17.27 -3.60
C TYR A 246 -25.24 -18.38 -4.58
N ILE A 247 -24.81 -19.53 -4.05
CA ILE A 247 -24.36 -20.67 -4.86
C ILE A 247 -25.40 -21.78 -5.06
N ARG A 248 -26.55 -21.67 -4.38
CA ARG A 248 -27.62 -22.69 -4.40
C ARG A 248 -29.01 -22.04 -4.35
N GLY A 249 -29.98 -22.71 -4.95
CA GLY A 249 -31.41 -22.35 -4.93
C GLY A 249 -32.17 -23.35 -5.78
N ASN A 250 -31.85 -23.39 -7.07
CA ASN A 250 -32.27 -24.40 -8.03
C ASN A 250 -31.06 -24.94 -8.83
N ASN A 251 -31.32 -25.79 -9.83
CA ASN A 251 -30.26 -26.34 -10.68
C ASN A 251 -29.60 -25.26 -11.56
N ALA A 252 -30.34 -24.23 -11.99
CA ALA A 252 -29.79 -23.12 -12.76
C ALA A 252 -28.72 -22.33 -11.96
N LEU A 253 -29.01 -21.95 -10.71
CA LEU A 253 -28.04 -21.30 -9.82
C LEU A 253 -26.78 -22.16 -9.58
N LYS A 254 -26.92 -23.50 -9.53
CA LYS A 254 -25.76 -24.41 -9.44
C LYS A 254 -24.93 -24.40 -10.73
N ILE A 255 -25.57 -24.36 -11.90
CA ILE A 255 -24.89 -24.27 -13.20
C ILE A 255 -24.16 -22.92 -13.30
N ALA A 256 -24.84 -21.81 -12.98
CA ALA A 256 -24.24 -20.48 -12.94
C ALA A 256 -23.02 -20.42 -12.02
N THR A 257 -23.10 -21.05 -10.84
CA THR A 257 -21.96 -21.17 -9.92
C THR A 257 -20.77 -21.91 -10.54
N ARG A 258 -21.01 -23.00 -11.30
CA ARG A 258 -19.92 -23.71 -11.99
C ARG A 258 -19.31 -22.85 -13.10
N LYS A 259 -20.12 -22.12 -13.86
CA LYS A 259 -19.64 -21.18 -14.89
C LYS A 259 -18.78 -20.07 -14.28
N ALA A 260 -19.27 -19.43 -13.22
CA ALA A 260 -18.55 -18.43 -12.44
C ALA A 260 -17.19 -18.96 -11.94
N ARG A 261 -17.16 -20.17 -11.35
CA ARG A 261 -15.91 -20.80 -10.86
C ARG A 261 -14.93 -21.16 -11.97
N ALA A 262 -15.43 -21.41 -13.19
CA ALA A 262 -14.61 -21.64 -14.37
C ALA A 262 -14.19 -20.32 -15.07
N GLY A 263 -14.49 -19.16 -14.50
CA GLY A 263 -14.19 -17.85 -15.08
C GLY A 263 -15.15 -17.39 -16.18
N ASN A 264 -16.19 -18.18 -16.50
CA ASN A 264 -17.22 -17.80 -17.46
C ASN A 264 -18.30 -16.95 -16.76
N TRP A 265 -17.96 -15.67 -16.54
CA TRP A 265 -18.81 -14.69 -15.86
C TRP A 265 -20.04 -14.33 -16.68
N ASP A 266 -19.89 -14.11 -17.98
CA ASP A 266 -20.98 -13.75 -18.88
C ASP A 266 -22.04 -14.85 -18.93
N GLY A 267 -21.62 -16.11 -19.06
CA GLY A 267 -22.54 -17.24 -19.05
C GLY A 267 -23.18 -17.48 -17.68
N ALA A 268 -22.55 -17.06 -16.57
CA ALA A 268 -23.20 -17.06 -15.25
C ALA A 268 -24.22 -15.92 -15.14
N ALA A 269 -23.88 -14.75 -15.70
CA ALA A 269 -24.72 -13.55 -15.72
C ALA A 269 -26.03 -13.77 -16.48
N GLU A 270 -25.99 -14.42 -17.64
CA GLU A 270 -27.20 -14.78 -18.40
C GLU A 270 -28.16 -15.63 -17.57
N ILE A 271 -27.64 -16.63 -16.85
CA ILE A 271 -28.46 -17.50 -16.00
C ILE A 271 -29.03 -16.69 -14.84
N TRP A 272 -28.24 -15.86 -14.16
CA TRP A 272 -28.73 -15.04 -13.05
C TRP A 272 -29.75 -13.99 -13.51
N LYS A 273 -29.57 -13.41 -14.69
CA LYS A 273 -30.55 -12.50 -15.30
C LYS A 273 -31.87 -13.22 -15.54
N ASN A 274 -31.86 -14.40 -16.16
CA ASN A 274 -33.06 -15.18 -16.44
C ASN A 274 -33.76 -15.61 -15.13
N GLU A 275 -32.99 -16.11 -14.16
CA GLU A 275 -33.51 -16.54 -12.86
C GLU A 275 -33.99 -15.37 -11.99
N SER A 276 -33.65 -14.12 -12.30
CA SER A 276 -34.16 -12.95 -11.58
C SER A 276 -35.67 -12.72 -11.79
N SER A 277 -36.26 -13.38 -12.79
CA SER A 277 -37.71 -13.37 -13.06
C SER A 277 -38.39 -14.71 -12.70
N ASN A 278 -37.74 -15.54 -11.87
CA ASN A 278 -38.31 -16.81 -11.43
C ASN A 278 -39.60 -16.60 -10.60
N SER A 279 -40.57 -17.50 -10.76
CA SER A 279 -41.82 -17.48 -9.99
C SER A 279 -41.61 -17.67 -8.48
N ASP A 280 -40.54 -18.35 -8.07
CA ASP A 280 -40.12 -18.43 -6.67
C ASP A 280 -39.36 -17.15 -6.27
N PRO A 281 -39.95 -16.29 -5.39
CA PRO A 281 -39.34 -15.03 -4.98
C PRO A 281 -37.96 -15.20 -4.34
N LYS A 282 -37.71 -16.35 -3.69
CA LYS A 282 -36.43 -16.64 -3.05
C LYS A 282 -35.34 -16.91 -4.09
N ILE A 283 -35.67 -17.53 -5.22
CA ILE A 283 -34.74 -17.74 -6.33
C ILE A 283 -34.52 -16.42 -7.07
N ALA A 284 -35.60 -15.71 -7.39
CA ALA A 284 -35.56 -14.41 -8.05
C ALA A 284 -34.68 -13.40 -7.31
N GLY A 285 -34.87 -13.24 -6.00
CA GLY A 285 -34.04 -12.35 -5.18
C GLY A 285 -32.56 -12.75 -5.15
N ARG A 286 -32.25 -14.06 -5.04
CA ARG A 286 -30.85 -14.54 -5.04
C ARG A 286 -30.18 -14.30 -6.38
N ALA A 287 -30.90 -14.52 -7.47
CA ALA A 287 -30.41 -14.32 -8.82
C ALA A 287 -30.21 -12.82 -9.12
N ALA A 288 -31.17 -11.97 -8.74
CA ALA A 288 -31.06 -10.51 -8.83
C ALA A 288 -29.82 -9.99 -8.07
N TYR A 289 -29.59 -10.48 -6.84
CA TYR A 289 -28.41 -10.12 -6.06
C TYR A 289 -27.10 -10.57 -6.72
N ASN A 290 -27.03 -11.80 -7.22
CA ASN A 290 -25.82 -12.27 -7.92
C ASN A 290 -25.58 -11.49 -9.21
N TYR A 291 -26.64 -11.11 -9.93
CA TYR A 291 -26.54 -10.33 -11.16
C TYR A 291 -26.04 -8.91 -10.88
N ALA A 292 -26.39 -8.31 -9.74
CA ALA A 292 -25.80 -7.05 -9.28
C ALA A 292 -24.26 -7.11 -9.17
N ILE A 293 -23.72 -8.25 -8.70
CA ILE A 293 -22.27 -8.47 -8.58
C ILE A 293 -21.61 -8.52 -9.96
N ILE A 294 -22.28 -9.06 -10.98
CA ILE A 294 -21.75 -9.04 -12.35
C ILE A 294 -21.62 -7.61 -12.87
N HIS A 295 -22.62 -6.76 -12.65
CA HIS A 295 -22.54 -5.36 -13.06
C HIS A 295 -21.37 -4.65 -12.37
N GLU A 296 -21.09 -4.96 -11.10
CA GLU A 296 -19.90 -4.43 -10.40
C GLU A 296 -18.59 -4.91 -11.04
N ILE A 297 -18.50 -6.18 -11.45
CA ILE A 297 -17.33 -6.74 -12.15
C ILE A 297 -17.12 -6.05 -13.50
N ASN A 298 -18.20 -5.72 -14.19
CA ASN A 298 -18.17 -5.06 -15.49
C ASN A 298 -17.95 -3.53 -15.40
N GLY A 299 -17.85 -2.98 -14.18
CA GLY A 299 -17.64 -1.55 -13.94
C GLY A 299 -18.91 -0.69 -13.93
N ASP A 300 -20.08 -1.28 -14.15
CA ASP A 300 -21.37 -0.58 -14.16
C ASP A 300 -21.96 -0.52 -12.73
N LEU A 301 -21.46 0.43 -11.94
CA LEU A 301 -21.88 0.61 -10.54
C LEU A 301 -23.35 1.04 -10.40
N ASP A 302 -23.89 1.77 -11.38
CA ASP A 302 -25.29 2.21 -11.39
C ASP A 302 -26.25 1.04 -11.55
N SER A 303 -26.00 0.15 -12.52
CA SER A 303 -26.80 -1.06 -12.67
C SER A 303 -26.60 -2.02 -11.49
N ALA A 304 -25.38 -2.14 -10.96
CA ALA A 304 -25.12 -2.92 -9.75
C ALA A 304 -25.98 -2.42 -8.58
N MET A 305 -26.08 -1.10 -8.40
CA MET A 305 -26.92 -0.50 -7.36
C MET A 305 -28.39 -0.84 -7.57
N LYS A 306 -28.92 -0.65 -8.79
CA LYS A 306 -30.32 -0.92 -9.13
C LYS A 306 -30.70 -2.38 -8.84
N TRP A 307 -29.87 -3.34 -9.27
CA TRP A 307 -30.13 -4.76 -9.04
C TRP A 307 -30.00 -5.17 -7.58
N ALA A 308 -29.06 -4.58 -6.83
CA ALA A 308 -28.93 -4.83 -5.40
C ALA A 308 -30.10 -4.25 -4.61
N GLN A 309 -30.59 -3.05 -4.97
CA GLN A 309 -31.80 -2.47 -4.39
C GLN A 309 -33.01 -3.36 -4.67
N LYS A 310 -33.24 -3.73 -5.93
CA LYS A 310 -34.31 -4.67 -6.33
C LYS A 310 -34.27 -5.96 -5.51
N ALA A 311 -33.09 -6.58 -5.35
CA ALA A 311 -32.96 -7.80 -4.57
C ALA A 311 -33.37 -7.62 -3.09
N TYR A 312 -33.15 -6.44 -2.51
CA TYR A 312 -33.55 -6.15 -1.14
C TYR A 312 -35.01 -5.73 -1.03
N GLU A 313 -35.45 -4.78 -1.84
CA GLU A 313 -36.78 -4.15 -1.77
C GLU A 313 -37.88 -5.14 -2.15
N ASP A 314 -37.72 -5.88 -3.25
CA ASP A 314 -38.75 -6.79 -3.75
C ASP A 314 -38.69 -8.17 -3.04
N TYR A 315 -37.51 -8.60 -2.59
CA TYR A 315 -37.27 -9.98 -2.15
C TYR A 315 -36.64 -10.13 -0.76
N ASN A 316 -36.41 -9.03 -0.03
CA ASN A 316 -35.84 -9.00 1.33
C ASN A 316 -34.50 -9.76 1.45
N VAL A 317 -33.65 -9.69 0.42
CA VAL A 317 -32.32 -10.31 0.44
C VAL A 317 -31.40 -9.52 1.36
N LYS A 318 -31.21 -10.00 2.59
CA LYS A 318 -30.40 -9.29 3.62
C LYS A 318 -28.95 -9.00 3.20
N LEU A 319 -28.35 -9.85 2.36
CA LEU A 319 -27.01 -9.58 1.81
C LEU A 319 -27.02 -8.34 0.91
N ALA A 320 -28.08 -8.14 0.14
CA ALA A 320 -28.21 -7.05 -0.79
C ALA A 320 -28.25 -5.69 -0.07
N LEU A 321 -28.91 -5.59 1.09
CA LEU A 321 -28.88 -4.37 1.91
C LEU A 321 -27.45 -3.97 2.30
N LYS A 322 -26.65 -4.92 2.81
CA LYS A 322 -25.23 -4.64 3.14
C LYS A 322 -24.45 -4.24 1.89
N TYR A 323 -24.71 -4.92 0.79
CA TYR A 323 -24.04 -4.68 -0.47
C TYR A 323 -24.35 -3.31 -1.08
N THR A 324 -25.60 -2.82 -0.97
CA THR A 324 -25.93 -1.44 -1.41
C THR A 324 -25.09 -0.39 -0.71
N ARG A 325 -24.74 -0.57 0.57
CA ARG A 325 -23.86 0.35 1.30
C ARG A 325 -22.44 0.32 0.73
N ILE A 326 -21.93 -0.87 0.41
CA ILE A 326 -20.62 -1.04 -0.24
C ILE A 326 -20.62 -0.34 -1.59
N LEU A 327 -21.66 -0.54 -2.42
CA LEU A 327 -21.78 0.09 -3.72
C LEU A 327 -21.88 1.62 -3.61
N ARG A 328 -22.63 2.17 -2.64
CA ARG A 328 -22.69 3.63 -2.41
C ARG A 328 -21.31 4.20 -2.09
N SER A 329 -20.57 3.57 -1.18
CA SER A 329 -19.20 3.98 -0.87
C SER A 329 -18.28 3.85 -2.08
N ARG A 330 -18.47 2.85 -2.93
CA ARG A 330 -17.71 2.72 -4.18
C ARG A 330 -18.05 3.81 -5.18
N MET A 331 -19.32 4.14 -5.40
CA MET A 331 -19.74 5.20 -6.31
C MET A 331 -19.17 6.55 -5.89
N ALA A 332 -19.24 6.87 -4.58
CA ALA A 332 -18.63 8.10 -4.04
C ALA A 332 -17.10 8.14 -4.24
N ARG A 333 -16.42 6.99 -4.13
CA ARG A 333 -14.97 6.88 -4.39
C ARG A 333 -14.63 6.93 -5.87
N ALA A 334 -15.48 6.39 -6.74
CA ALA A 334 -15.32 6.48 -8.20
C ALA A 334 -15.46 7.93 -8.70
N GLN A 335 -16.39 8.69 -8.15
CA GLN A 335 -16.50 10.13 -8.44
C GLN A 335 -15.22 10.90 -8.05
N ALA A 336 -14.53 10.47 -6.99
CA ALA A 336 -13.24 11.06 -6.61
C ALA A 336 -12.08 10.67 -7.53
N LEU A 337 -12.24 9.64 -8.39
CA LEU A 337 -11.26 9.28 -9.42
C LEU A 337 -11.41 10.11 -10.70
N GLU A 338 -12.63 10.57 -11.00
CA GLU A 338 -12.93 11.36 -12.20
C GLU A 338 -12.58 12.85 -12.05
N GLN A 339 -12.20 13.28 -10.84
CA GLN A 339 -11.82 14.65 -10.49
C GLN A 339 -10.29 14.82 -10.54
#